data_AF-A0A0K2GFI7-F1
#
_entry.id   AF-A0A0K2GFI7-F1
#
_cell.length_a   1.000
_cell.length_b   1.000
_cell.length_c   1.000
_cell.angle_alpha   90.00
_cell.angle_beta   90.00
_cell.angle_gamma   90.00
#
_symmetry.space_group_name_H-M   'P 1'
#
loop_
_entity.id
_entity.type
_entity.pdbx_description
1 polymer ?
#
loop_
_entity_poly.entity_id
_entity_poly.type
_entity_poly.pdbx_seq_one_letter_code
_entity_poly.pdbx_strand_id
1 'polypeptide(L)' 'MKPEIEKLFRARDARRVRLAALAFHEKVSVVVQLQRMAAPILRARGKRVRVWSVPQPAP' A
#
# COMPACT_ATOMS: atom_id res chain seq x y z
N MET A 1 22.73 -1.55 18.05
CA MET A 1 21.44 -1.92 17.43
C MET A 1 21.57 -3.34 16.88
N LYS A 2 20.60 -4.24 17.08
CA LYS A 2 20.76 -5.64 16.62
C LYS A 2 20.82 -5.69 15.08
N PRO A 3 21.73 -6.48 14.47
CA PRO A 3 21.92 -6.50 13.02
C PRO A 3 20.66 -6.93 12.25
N GLU A 4 19.82 -7.77 12.84
CA GLU A 4 18.53 -8.19 12.27
C GLU A 4 17.55 -7.02 12.11
N ILE A 5 17.50 -6.12 13.11
CA ILE A 5 16.62 -4.95 13.08
C ILE A 5 17.11 -3.96 12.02
N GLU A 6 18.43 -3.80 11.87
CA GLU A 6 19.02 -2.96 10.83
C GLU A 6 18.69 -3.47 9.42
N LYS A 7 18.74 -4.79 9.21
CA LYS A 7 18.31 -5.42 7.96
C LYS A 7 16.85 -5.12 7.62
N LEU A 8 15.96 -5.14 8.62
CA LEU A 8 14.54 -4.78 8.43
C LEU A 8 14.38 -3.31 8.03
N PHE A 9 15.12 -2.40 8.67
CA PHE A 9 15.07 -0.98 8.31
C PHE A 9 15.59 -0.71 6.90
N ARG A 10 16.72 -1.33 6.50
CA ARG A 10 17.24 -1.23 5.13
C ARG A 10 16.22 -1.74 4.09
N ALA A 11 15.59 -2.88 4.36
CA ALA A 11 14.57 -3.44 3.47
C ALA A 11 13.33 -2.52 3.35
N ARG A 12 12.90 -1.94 4.46
CA ARG A 12 11.81 -0.95 4.50
C ARG A 12 12.14 0.29 3.67
N ASP A 13 13.34 0.83 3.83
CA ASP A 13 13.75 2.07 3.16
C ASP A 13 13.98 1.83 1.66
N ALA A 14 14.56 0.70 1.28
CA ALA A 14 14.65 0.28 -0.13
C ALA A 14 13.27 0.09 -0.78
N ARG A 15 12.27 -0.41 -0.03
CA ARG A 15 10.89 -0.48 -0.50
C ARG A 15 10.28 0.92 -0.69
N ARG A 16 10.54 1.86 0.21
CA ARG A 16 10.05 3.25 0.09
C ARG A 16 10.59 3.94 -1.15
N VAL A 17 11.89 3.81 -1.43
CA VAL A 17 12.52 4.37 -2.64
C VAL A 17 11.86 3.80 -3.90
N ARG A 18 11.67 2.47 -3.97
CA ARG A 18 10.98 1.83 -5.10
C ARG A 18 9.54 2.33 -5.28
N LEU A 19 8.78 2.42 -4.19
CA LEU A 19 7.40 2.92 -4.24
C LEU A 19 7.33 4.40 -4.66
N ALA A 20 8.31 5.21 -4.27
CA ALA A 20 8.39 6.61 -4.68
C ALA A 20 8.69 6.75 -6.19
N ALA A 21 9.45 5.82 -6.76
CA ALA A 21 9.80 5.80 -8.18
C ALA A 21 8.68 5.29 -9.10
N LEU A 22 7.62 4.67 -8.57
CA LEU A 22 6.51 4.14 -9.36
C LEU A 22 5.78 5.22 -10.18
N ALA A 23 5.26 4.82 -11.34
CA ALA A 23 4.39 5.68 -12.13
C ALA A 23 3.09 5.98 -11.37
N PHE A 24 2.42 7.08 -11.75
CA PHE A 24 1.21 7.53 -11.08
C PHE A 24 0.11 6.45 -11.02
N HIS A 25 -0.12 5.74 -12.12
CA HIS A 25 -1.14 4.68 -12.18
C HIS A 25 -0.83 3.49 -11.25
N GLU A 26 0.44 3.15 -11.09
CA GLU A 26 0.88 2.09 -10.18
C GLU A 26 0.71 2.53 -8.72
N LYS A 27 1.04 3.78 -8.40
CA LYS A 27 0.81 4.37 -7.07
C LYS A 27 -0.67 4.32 -6.68
N VAL A 28 -1.55 4.68 -7.61
CA VAL A 28 -3.01 4.58 -7.41
C VAL A 28 -3.44 3.14 -7.17
N SER A 29 -2.90 2.17 -7.92
CA SER A 29 -3.21 0.75 -7.75
C SER A 29 -2.81 0.23 -6.37
N VAL A 30 -1.64 0.64 -5.87
CA VAL A 30 -1.17 0.31 -4.51
C VAL A 30 -2.12 0.90 -3.46
N VAL A 31 -2.56 2.15 -3.61
CA VAL A 31 -3.53 2.77 -2.68
C VAL A 31 -4.86 2.03 -2.67
N VAL A 32 -5.37 1.62 -3.83
CA VAL A 32 -6.61 0.82 -3.92
C VAL A 32 -6.42 -0.52 -3.19
N GLN A 33 -5.28 -1.18 -3.32
CA GLN A 33 -5.00 -2.42 -2.60
C GLN A 33 -4.99 -2.19 -1.08
N LEU A 34 -4.37 -1.12 -0.59
CA LEU A 34 -4.39 -0.77 0.83
C LEU A 34 -5.81 -0.48 1.32
N GLN A 35 -6.64 0.20 0.53
CA GLN A 35 -8.05 0.42 0.84
C GLN A 35 -8.82 -0.89 0.94
N ARG A 36 -8.56 -1.88 0.06
CA ARG A 36 -9.18 -3.22 0.13
C ARG A 36 -8.87 -3.92 1.43
N MET A 37 -7.63 -3.85 1.89
CA MET A 37 -7.19 -4.45 3.14
C MET A 37 -7.79 -3.74 4.37
N ALA A 38 -7.89 -2.40 4.33
CA ALA A 38 -8.41 -1.61 5.43
C ALA A 38 -9.94 -1.63 5.52
N ALA A 39 -10.64 -1.76 4.38
CA ALA A 39 -12.10 -1.72 4.30
C ALA A 39 -12.82 -2.67 5.29
N PRO A 40 -12.48 -3.98 5.41
CA PRO A 40 -13.15 -4.86 6.36
C PRO A 40 -12.98 -4.39 7.82
N ILE A 41 -11.78 -3.94 8.19
CA ILE A 41 -11.49 -3.44 9.54
C ILE A 41 -12.34 -2.19 9.85
N LEU A 42 -12.42 -1.27 8.90
CA LEU A 42 -13.19 -0.03 9.07
C LEU A 42 -14.70 -0.30 9.10
N ARG A 43 -15.19 -1.25 8.29
CA ARG A 43 -16.60 -1.69 8.31
C ARG A 43 -16.97 -2.36 9.62
N ALA A 44 -16.11 -3.23 10.16
CA ALA A 44 -16.31 -3.86 11.45
C ALA A 44 -16.42 -2.82 12.59
N ARG A 45 -15.78 -1.66 12.42
CA ARG A 45 -15.88 -0.49 13.34
C ARG A 45 -17.10 0.40 13.06
N GLY A 46 -18.07 -0.07 12.27
CA GLY A 46 -19.29 0.69 11.93
C GLY A 46 -19.09 1.81 10.91
N LYS A 47 -17.89 1.98 10.32
CA LYS A 47 -17.66 3.00 9.30
C LYS A 47 -18.15 2.54 7.93
N ARG A 48 -19.00 3.34 7.30
CA ARG A 48 -19.38 3.14 5.89
C ARG A 48 -18.23 3.57 4.99
N VAL A 49 -17.49 2.59 4.46
CA VAL A 49 -16.35 2.81 3.55
C VAL A 49 -16.51 2.03 2.25
N ARG A 50 -16.16 2.69 1.14
CA ARG A 50 -16.13 2.12 -0.21
C ARG A 50 -14.70 2.17 -0.73
N VAL A 51 -14.23 1.03 -1.26
CA VAL A 51 -12.95 0.94 -1.97
C VAL A 51 -13.11 1.61 -3.34
N TRP A 52 -12.11 2.36 -3.78
CA TRP A 52 -12.12 2.96 -5.12
C TRP A 52 -12.10 1.89 -6.21
N SER A 53 -12.89 2.11 -7.25
CA SER A 53 -12.84 1.34 -8.49
C SER A 53 -12.02 2.14 -9.49
N VAL A 54 -10.83 1.66 -9.80
CA VAL A 54 -9.95 2.30 -10.78
C VAL A 54 -9.83 1.33 -11.96
N PRO A 55 -10.07 1.77 -13.21
CA PRO A 55 -9.84 0.92 -14.37
C PRO A 55 -8.38 0.45 -14.34
N GLN A 56 -8.19 -0.86 -14.40
CA GLN A 56 -6.85 -1.43 -14.38
C GLN A 56 -6.14 -1.01 -15.67
N PRO A 57 -4.92 -0.46 -15.62
CA PRO A 57 -4.16 -0.22 -16.83
C PRO A 57 -3.97 -1.56 -17.56
N ALA A 58 -4.23 -1.56 -18.87
CA ALA A 58 -4.01 -2.74 -19.71
C ALA A 58 -2.55 -3.21 -19.60
N PRO A 59 -2.29 -4.53 -19.65
CA PRO A 59 -0.95 -5.09 -19.54
C PRO A 59 0.00 -4.62 -20.65
#